data_AF-A0A9X3HYT3-F1
#
_entry.id   AF-A0A9X3HYT3-F1
#
_cell.length_a   1.000
_cell.length_b   1.000
_cell.length_c   1.000
_cell.angle_alpha   90.00
_cell.angle_beta   90.00
_cell.angle_gamma   90.00
#
_symmetry.space_group_name_H-M   'P 1'
#
loop_
_entity.id
_entity.type
_entity.pdbx_description
1 polymer ?
#
loop_
_entity_poly.entity_id
_entity_poly.type
_entity_poly.pdbx_seq_one_letter_code
_entity_poly.pdbx_strand_id
1 'polypeptide(L)' 'MMNARTTRLILRWVHIIGALLIGTALYSPLNSSPTFMTLVLFIIVPVVAISGVAMWKQGKLMTLLKAR' A
#
# COMPACT_ATOMS: atom_id res chain seq x y z
N MET A 1 -16.34 13.06 -8.75
CA MET A 1 -16.06 12.73 -7.33
C MET A 1 -15.82 11.22 -7.19
N MET A 2 -14.71 10.79 -6.61
CA MET A 2 -14.47 9.36 -6.33
C MET A 2 -15.49 8.83 -5.33
N ASN A 3 -16.09 7.67 -5.62
CA ASN A 3 -16.97 6.98 -4.70
C ASN A 3 -16.17 6.42 -3.51
N ALA A 4 -16.69 6.54 -2.28
CA ALA A 4 -16.09 5.98 -1.08
C ALA A 4 -15.89 4.45 -1.19
N ARG A 5 -16.81 3.75 -1.87
CA ARG A 5 -16.68 2.31 -2.14
C ARG A 5 -15.46 2.00 -3.00
N THR A 6 -15.26 2.76 -4.07
CA THR A 6 -14.13 2.60 -4.99
C THR A 6 -12.81 2.91 -4.29
N THR A 7 -12.75 4.00 -3.51
CA THR A 7 -11.55 4.39 -2.75
C THR A 7 -11.12 3.30 -1.76
N ARG A 8 -12.09 2.72 -1.04
CA ARG A 8 -11.83 1.60 -0.11
C ARG A 8 -11.27 0.38 -0.83
N LEU A 9 -11.82 0.04 -2.00
CA LEU A 9 -11.35 -1.10 -2.79
C LEU A 9 -9.92 -0.88 -3.29
N ILE A 10 -9.61 0.31 -3.81
CA ILE A 10 -8.26 0.65 -4.29
C ILE A 10 -7.25 0.56 -3.15
N LEU A 11 -7.51 1.23 -2.01
CA LEU A 11 -6.60 1.20 -0.86
C LEU A 11 -6.36 -0.22 -0.36
N ARG A 12 -7.42 -1.03 -0.27
CA ARG A 12 -7.33 -2.43 0.15
C ARG A 12 -6.47 -3.27 -0.80
N TRP A 13 -6.71 -3.18 -2.11
CA TRP A 13 -5.95 -3.98 -3.08
C TRP A 13 -4.49 -3.55 -3.16
N VAL A 14 -4.20 -2.24 -3.10
CA VAL A 14 -2.82 -1.73 -3.02
C VAL A 14 -2.11 -2.29 -1.78
N HIS A 15 -2.77 -2.26 -0.62
CA HIS A 15 -2.20 -2.76 0.63
C HIS A 15 -1.95 -4.27 0.59
N ILE A 16 -2.91 -5.06 0.10
CA ILE A 16 -2.79 -6.52 0.00
C ILE A 16 -1.67 -6.90 -0.97
N ILE A 17 -1.60 -6.29 -2.15
CA ILE A 17 -0.56 -6.59 -3.14
C ILE A 17 0.81 -6.19 -2.58
N GLY A 18 0.93 -5.02 -1.94
CA GLY A 18 2.18 -4.60 -1.30
C GLY A 18 2.60 -5.53 -0.17
N ALA A 19 1.67 -5.96 0.69
CA ALA A 19 1.94 -6.93 1.75
C ALA A 19 2.38 -8.29 1.19
N LEU A 20 1.78 -8.71 0.07
CA LEU A 20 2.19 -9.93 -0.63
C LEU A 20 3.63 -9.81 -1.15
N LEU A 21 4.02 -8.67 -1.74
CA LEU A 21 5.39 -8.42 -2.20
C LEU A 21 6.41 -8.38 -1.04
N ILE A 22 6.01 -7.88 0.14
CA ILE A 22 6.84 -7.99 1.34
C ILE A 22 6.95 -9.45 1.77
N GLY A 23 5.86 -10.20 1.74
CA GLY A 23 5.86 -11.64 2.03
C GLY A 23 6.78 -12.42 1.11
N THR A 24 6.79 -12.13 -0.19
CA THR A 24 7.75 -12.77 -1.11
C THR A 24 9.18 -12.36 -0.79
N ALA A 25 9.45 -11.12 -0.38
CA ALA A 25 10.78 -10.72 0.06
C ALA A 25 11.28 -11.42 1.34
N LEU A 26 10.38 -11.93 2.18
CA LEU A 26 10.75 -12.65 3.40
C LEU A 26 10.81 -14.17 3.21
N TYR A 27 9.92 -14.72 2.38
CA TYR A 27 9.70 -16.17 2.30
C TYR A 27 10.05 -16.78 0.94
N SER A 28 10.46 -15.99 -0.05
CA SER A 28 10.88 -16.47 -1.38
C SER A 28 12.37 -16.24 -1.62
N PRO A 29 13.06 -17.08 -2.44
CA PRO A 29 14.46 -16.88 -2.83
C PRO A 29 14.74 -15.56 -3.58
N LEU A 30 13.70 -14.81 -3.96
CA LEU A 30 13.83 -13.46 -4.53
C LEU A 30 14.53 -12.46 -3.60
N ASN A 31 14.59 -12.75 -2.30
CA ASN A 31 15.37 -11.99 -1.32
C ASN A 31 16.87 -11.94 -1.60
N SER A 32 17.39 -12.88 -2.41
CA SER A 32 18.78 -12.93 -2.84
C SER A 32 19.14 -11.85 -3.84
N SER A 33 18.15 -11.17 -4.44
CA SER A 33 18.34 -10.02 -5.33
C SER A 33 18.44 -8.72 -4.53
N PRO A 34 19.62 -8.05 -4.51
CA PRO A 34 19.78 -6.79 -3.78
C PRO A 34 18.84 -5.68 -4.26
N THR A 35 18.58 -5.65 -5.58
CA THR A 35 17.66 -4.68 -6.18
C THR A 35 16.22 -4.90 -5.68
N PHE A 36 15.78 -6.15 -5.60
CA PHE A 36 14.45 -6.47 -5.10
C PHE A 36 14.28 -6.07 -3.63
N MET A 37 15.26 -6.40 -2.79
CA MET A 37 15.24 -6.01 -1.39
C MET A 37 15.24 -4.48 -1.19
N THR A 38 16.01 -3.76 -2.02
CA THR A 38 16.03 -2.29 -1.99
C THR A 38 14.66 -1.71 -2.34
N LEU A 39 14.00 -2.23 -3.38
CA LEU A 39 12.65 -1.81 -3.75
C LEU A 39 11.65 -2.11 -2.64
N VAL A 40 11.73 -3.28 -2.01
CA VAL A 40 10.82 -3.67 -0.93
C VAL A 40 10.97 -2.74 0.26
N LEU A 41 12.20 -2.49 0.72
CA LEU A 41 12.47 -1.68 1.90
C LEU A 41 12.14 -0.20 1.71
N PHE A 42 12.54 0.39 0.58
CA PHE A 42 12.45 1.84 0.37
C PHE A 42 11.21 2.29 -0.39
N ILE A 43 10.49 1.38 -1.04
CA ILE A 43 9.27 1.71 -1.80
C ILE A 43 8.07 0.95 -1.26
N ILE A 44 8.11 -0.38 -1.27
CA ILE A 44 6.93 -1.19 -0.97
C ILE A 44 6.51 -1.05 0.50
N VAL A 45 7.46 -1.12 1.45
CA VAL A 45 7.17 -0.95 2.88
C VAL A 45 6.54 0.42 3.17
N PRO A 46 7.09 1.57 2.70
CA PRO A 46 6.44 2.86 2.83
C PRO A 46 5.04 2.92 2.20
N VAL A 47 4.86 2.37 0.99
CA VAL A 47 3.55 2.34 0.31
C VAL A 47 2.52 1.55 1.12
N VAL A 48 2.91 0.40 1.68
CA VAL A 48 2.06 -0.43 2.55
C VAL A 48 1.73 0.32 3.84
N ALA A 49 2.68 1.00 4.46
CA ALA A 49 2.45 1.80 5.66
C ALA A 49 1.48 2.97 5.38
N ILE A 50 1.70 3.73 4.31
CA ILE A 50 0.84 4.85 3.90
C ILE A 50 -0.57 4.34 3.56
N SER A 51 -0.70 3.24 2.81
CA SER A 51 -2.01 2.67 2.49
C SER A 51 -2.74 2.17 3.75
N GLY A 52 -2.02 1.60 4.73
CA GLY A 52 -2.57 1.22 6.03
C GLY A 52 -3.12 2.42 6.80
N VAL A 53 -2.34 3.50 6.90
CA VAL A 53 -2.77 4.75 7.53
C VAL A 53 -3.95 5.38 6.79
N ALA A 54 -3.93 5.36 5.45
CA ALA A 54 -5.01 5.88 4.62
C ALA A 54 -6.32 5.09 4.81
N MET A 55 -6.26 3.77 4.97
CA MET A 55 -7.42 2.96 5.33
C MET A 55 -7.92 3.29 6.75
N TRP A 56 -7.00 3.46 7.72
CA TRP A 56 -7.38 3.82 9.09
C TRP A 56 -8.05 5.21 9.17
N LYS A 57 -7.55 6.18 8.41
CA LYS A 57 -8.06 7.56 8.39
C LYS A 57 -8.87 7.88 7.13
N GLN A 58 -9.52 6.87 6.53
CA GLN A 58 -10.22 7.01 5.25
C GLN A 58 -11.30 8.11 5.28
N GLY A 59 -11.96 8.31 6.43
CA GLY A 59 -12.94 9.40 6.60
C GLY A 59 -12.33 10.79 6.36
N LYS A 60 -11.16 11.09 6.96
CA LYS A 60 -10.46 12.36 6.75
C LYS A 60 -9.92 12.47 5.32
N LEU A 61 -9.43 11.37 4.76
CA LEU A 61 -8.94 11.32 3.38
C LEU A 61 -10.05 11.66 2.39
N MET A 62 -11.26 11.13 2.58
CA MET A 62 -12.41 11.43 1.73
C MET A 62 -12.84 12.89 1.83
N THR A 63 -12.73 13.53 3.00
CA THR A 63 -12.97 14.97 3.14
C THR A 63 -11.94 15.78 2.34
N LEU A 64 -10.66 15.42 2.43
CA LEU A 64 -9.59 16.09 1.71
C LEU A 64 -9.71 15.92 0.19
N LEU A 65 -10.13 14.75 -0.28
CA LEU A 65 -10.39 14.44 -1.69
C LEU A 65 -11.67 15.09 -2.24
N LYS A 66 -12.61 15.50 -1.38
CA LYS A 66 -13.81 16.26 -1.74
C LYS A 66 -13.63 17.77 -1.65
N ALA A 67 -12.65 18.22 -0.86
CA ALA A 67 -12.32 19.64 -0.69
C ALA A 67 -11.43 20.18 -1.83
N ARG A 68 -10.96 19.29 -2.71
CA ARG A 68 -10.38 19.61 -4.03
C ARG A 68 -11.41 19.32 -5.12
#